data_AF-A0A124SGQ7-F1
#
_entry.id   AF-A0A124SGQ7-F1
#
_cell.length_a   1.000
_cell.length_b   1.000
_cell.length_c   1.000
_cell.angle_alpha   90.00
_cell.angle_beta   90.00
_cell.angle_gamma   90.00
#
_symmetry.space_group_name_H-M   'P 1'
#
loop_
_entity.id
_entity.type
_entity.pdbx_description
1 polymer ?
#
loop_
_entity_poly.entity_id
_entity_poly.type
_entity_poly.pdbx_seq_one_letter_code
_entity_poly.pdbx_strand_id
1 'polypeptide(L)'
;MGFVGMASGCIMFSQQFHAWAHGTKSKLPPLVVALRDGGVLLSRSQHAAHHRPPYNNNYCIVSGVWNRFLDENKVFEALERVVFFKLRRRPRS
;
A
#
# COMPACT_ATOMS: atom_id res chain seq x y z
N MET A 1 23.09 -6.13 15.04
CA MET A 1 22.76 -6.78 13.76
C MET A 1 21.28 -7.14 13.59
N GLY A 2 20.58 -7.64 14.62
CA GLY A 2 19.17 -8.04 14.49
C GLY A 2 18.21 -6.94 14.01
N PHE A 3 18.34 -5.71 14.52
CA PHE A 3 17.49 -4.58 14.09
C PHE A 3 17.63 -4.27 12.59
N VAL A 4 18.88 -4.17 12.10
CA VAL A 4 19.15 -3.89 10.68
C VAL A 4 18.61 -5.01 9.81
N GLY A 5 18.85 -6.28 10.18
CA GLY A 5 18.31 -7.42 9.44
C GLY A 5 16.79 -7.42 9.36
N MET A 6 16.11 -7.13 10.48
CA MET A 6 14.65 -7.01 10.51
C MET A 6 14.16 -5.87 9.61
N ALA A 7 14.74 -4.67 9.75
CA ALA A 7 14.36 -3.52 8.95
C ALA A 7 14.54 -3.77 7.44
N SER A 8 15.69 -4.35 7.06
CA SER A 8 15.96 -4.74 5.67
C SER A 8 14.97 -5.78 5.17
N GLY A 9 14.64 -6.79 5.98
CA GLY A 9 13.62 -7.78 5.66
C GLY A 9 12.25 -7.14 5.42
N CYS A 10 11.80 -6.28 6.33
CA CYS A 10 10.52 -5.54 6.19
C CYS A 10 10.47 -4.73 4.89
N ILE A 11 11.54 -4.01 4.56
CA ILE A 11 11.62 -3.22 3.33
C ILE A 11 11.54 -4.16 2.11
N MET A 12 12.39 -5.18 2.05
CA MET A 12 12.43 -6.12 0.92
C MET A 12 11.08 -6.78 0.68
N PHE A 13 10.45 -7.33 1.74
CA PHE A 13 9.16 -7.98 1.60
C PHE A 13 8.05 -7.00 1.24
N SER A 14 8.07 -5.76 1.75
CA SER A 14 7.08 -4.74 1.37
C SER A 14 7.12 -4.45 -0.13
N GLN A 15 8.31 -4.31 -0.69
CA GLN A 15 8.48 -4.11 -2.13
C GLN A 15 8.05 -5.35 -2.93
N GLN A 16 8.36 -6.55 -2.44
CA GLN A 16 7.97 -7.78 -3.12
C GLN A 16 6.45 -7.99 -3.14
N PHE A 17 5.77 -7.72 -2.02
CA PHE A 17 4.31 -7.81 -1.93
C PHE A 17 3.63 -6.78 -2.82
N HIS A 18 4.16 -5.56 -2.89
CA HIS A 18 3.72 -4.53 -3.81
C HIS A 18 3.85 -4.95 -5.27
N ALA A 19 4.98 -5.56 -5.65
CA ALA A 19 5.19 -6.10 -6.99
C ALA A 19 4.16 -7.18 -7.34
N TRP A 20 3.83 -8.08 -6.39
CA TRP A 20 2.79 -9.08 -6.59
C TRP A 20 1.38 -8.49 -6.70
N ALA A 21 1.11 -7.32 -6.11
CA ALA A 21 -0.17 -6.64 -6.24
C ALA A 21 -0.43 -6.15 -7.68
N HIS A 22 0.61 -5.88 -8.47
CA HIS A 22 0.47 -5.59 -9.91
C HIS A 22 0.12 -6.83 -10.75
N GLY A 23 0.56 -8.01 -10.31
CA GLY A 23 0.46 -9.26 -11.06
C GLY A 23 -0.94 -9.87 -11.17
N THR A 24 -1.19 -10.58 -12.26
CA THR A 24 -2.37 -11.43 -12.45
C THR A 24 -2.22 -12.75 -11.68
N LYS A 25 -3.33 -13.38 -11.26
CA LYS A 25 -3.31 -14.63 -10.49
C LYS A 25 -2.49 -15.75 -11.16
N SER A 26 -2.56 -15.85 -12.49
CA SER A 26 -1.81 -16.84 -13.28
C SER A 26 -0.28 -16.70 -13.22
N LYS A 27 0.24 -15.54 -12.80
CA LYS A 27 1.68 -15.25 -12.73
C LYS A 27 2.22 -15.30 -11.29
N LEU A 28 1.39 -15.70 -10.33
CA LEU A 28 1.74 -15.69 -8.91
C LEU A 28 1.80 -17.11 -8.34
N PRO A 29 2.67 -17.36 -7.35
CA PRO A 29 2.65 -18.62 -6.62
C PRO A 29 1.27 -18.87 -5.99
N PRO A 30 0.77 -20.13 -5.94
CA PRO A 30 -0.56 -20.45 -5.41
C PRO A 30 -0.79 -19.92 -3.98
N LEU A 31 0.24 -19.99 -3.12
CA LEU A 31 0.17 -19.45 -1.75
C LEU A 31 -0.06 -17.93 -1.75
N VAL A 32 0.60 -17.19 -2.64
CA VAL A 32 0.42 -15.74 -2.76
C VAL A 32 -1.00 -15.40 -3.23
N VAL A 33 -1.56 -16.21 -4.15
CA VAL A 33 -2.95 -16.05 -4.58
C VAL A 33 -3.91 -16.27 -3.42
N ALA A 34 -3.71 -17.33 -2.62
CA ALA A 34 -4.53 -17.62 -1.45
C ALA A 34 -4.47 -16.48 -0.41
N LEU A 35 -3.26 -15.95 -0.14
CA LEU A 35 -3.09 -14.83 0.80
C LEU A 35 -3.74 -13.53 0.30
N ARG A 36 -3.71 -13.28 -1.01
CA ARG A 36 -4.40 -12.13 -1.62
C ARG A 36 -5.91 -12.29 -1.57
N ASP A 37 -6.43 -13.47 -1.87
CA ASP A 37 -7.87 -13.76 -1.84
C ASP A 37 -8.42 -13.76 -0.40
N GLY A 38 -7.60 -14.15 0.58
CA GLY A 38 -7.91 -14.05 2.01
C GLY A 38 -7.74 -12.64 2.61
N GLY A 39 -7.35 -11.64 1.82
CA GLY A 39 -7.19 -10.25 2.27
C GLY A 39 -5.94 -9.96 3.11
N VAL A 40 -5.06 -10.95 3.31
CA VAL A 40 -3.80 -10.78 4.04
C VAL A 40 -2.83 -9.93 3.23
N LEU A 41 -2.67 -10.24 1.94
CA LEU A 41 -1.88 -9.44 0.99
C LEU A 41 -2.78 -8.54 0.16
N LEU A 42 -2.26 -7.39 -0.27
CA LEU A 42 -3.00 -6.43 -1.08
C LEU A 42 -3.51 -7.04 -2.40
N SER A 43 -4.78 -6.84 -2.68
CA SER A 43 -5.39 -7.28 -3.93
C SER A 43 -5.01 -6.37 -5.11
N ARG A 44 -4.97 -6.92 -6.32
CA ARG A 44 -4.71 -6.16 -7.55
C ARG A 44 -5.76 -5.08 -7.80
N SER A 45 -7.02 -5.31 -7.45
CA SER A 45 -8.08 -4.32 -7.62
C SER A 45 -7.89 -3.12 -6.70
N GLN A 46 -7.59 -3.33 -5.42
CA GLN A 46 -7.29 -2.24 -4.48
C GLN A 46 -6.04 -1.48 -4.90
N HIS A 47 -4.99 -2.19 -5.28
CA HIS A 47 -3.77 -1.57 -5.79
C HIS A 47 -4.02 -0.77 -7.07
N ALA A 48 -4.81 -1.29 -8.01
CA ALA A 48 -5.17 -0.58 -9.23
C ALA A 48 -6.05 0.65 -8.95
N ALA A 49 -6.85 0.65 -7.88
CA ALA A 49 -7.63 1.80 -7.47
C ALA A 49 -6.74 2.96 -7.02
N HIS A 50 -5.62 2.67 -6.33
CA HIS A 50 -4.61 3.66 -5.96
C HIS A 50 -3.96 4.33 -7.20
N HIS A 51 -3.77 3.60 -8.30
CA HIS A 51 -3.20 4.11 -9.55
C HIS A 51 -4.16 4.96 -10.41
N ARG A 52 -5.34 5.30 -9.89
CA ARG A 52 -6.35 6.08 -10.61
C ARG A 52 -6.61 7.41 -9.91
N PRO A 53 -6.91 8.48 -10.66
CA PRO A 53 -7.38 9.72 -10.07
C PRO A 53 -8.56 9.46 -9.11
N PRO A 54 -8.62 10.16 -7.95
CA PRO A 54 -7.77 11.29 -7.55
C PRO A 54 -6.48 10.91 -6.79
N TYR A 55 -6.03 9.65 -6.85
CA TYR A 55 -4.76 9.17 -6.26
C TYR A 55 -4.66 9.30 -4.73
N ASN A 56 -5.79 9.40 -4.02
CA ASN A 56 -5.87 9.68 -2.59
C ASN A 56 -6.42 8.51 -1.76
N ASN A 57 -6.34 7.27 -2.26
CA ASN A 57 -6.87 6.08 -1.59
C ASN A 57 -5.91 4.90 -1.66
N ASN A 58 -6.18 3.85 -0.87
CA ASN A 58 -5.50 2.57 -0.91
C ASN A 58 -3.95 2.65 -0.81
N TYR A 59 -3.43 3.51 0.08
CA TYR A 59 -1.98 3.75 0.21
C TYR A 59 -1.19 2.56 0.80
N CYS A 60 -1.80 1.64 1.55
CA CYS A 60 -1.09 0.49 2.11
C CYS A 60 -0.73 -0.53 1.02
N ILE A 61 0.56 -0.80 0.85
CA ILE A 61 1.11 -1.65 -0.23
C ILE A 61 1.29 -3.14 0.14
N VAL A 62 1.30 -3.46 1.43
CA VAL A 62 1.51 -4.83 1.94
C VAL A 62 0.18 -5.56 2.08
N SER A 63 -0.73 -4.98 2.85
CA SER A 63 -2.04 -5.53 3.16
C SER A 63 -3.11 -4.47 2.94
N GLY A 64 -4.27 -4.88 2.42
CA GLY A 64 -5.42 -4.00 2.21
C GLY A 64 -6.27 -3.78 3.47
N VAL A 65 -5.96 -4.47 4.59
CA VAL A 65 -6.78 -4.47 5.81
C VAL A 65 -7.03 -3.07 6.36
N TRP A 66 -6.01 -2.22 6.36
CA TRP A 66 -6.10 -0.87 6.93
C TRP A 66 -6.61 0.18 5.95
N ASN A 67 -6.60 -0.10 4.64
CA ASN A 67 -6.93 0.91 3.62
C ASN A 67 -8.32 1.49 3.84
N ARG A 68 -9.34 0.65 4.07
CA ARG A 68 -10.71 1.12 4.29
C ARG A 68 -10.79 2.10 5.46
N PHE A 69 -10.23 1.74 6.61
CA PHE A 69 -10.24 2.58 7.79
C PHE A 69 -9.50 3.90 7.57
N LEU A 70 -8.31 3.86 6.95
CA LEU A 70 -7.49 5.05 6.72
C LEU A 70 -8.10 5.99 5.66
N ASP A 71 -8.73 5.42 4.62
CA ASP A 71 -9.40 6.16 3.56
C ASP A 71 -10.68 6.83 4.08
N GLU A 72 -11.53 6.10 4.82
CA GLU A 72 -12.76 6.65 5.44
C GLU A 72 -12.45 7.81 6.42
N ASN A 73 -11.33 7.72 7.14
CA ASN A 73 -10.87 8.75 8.06
C ASN A 73 -9.96 9.81 7.42
N LYS A 74 -9.71 9.74 6.10
CA LYS A 74 -8.88 10.71 5.34
C LYS A 74 -7.51 10.96 5.97
N VAL A 75 -6.92 9.93 6.56
CA VAL A 75 -5.69 10.06 7.36
C VAL A 75 -4.55 10.63 6.54
N PHE A 76 -4.34 10.13 5.31
CA PHE A 76 -3.26 10.58 4.45
C PHE A 76 -3.49 11.99 3.88
N GLU A 77 -4.73 12.34 3.52
CA GLU A 77 -5.06 13.73 3.11
C GLU A 77 -4.78 14.73 4.25
N ALA A 78 -5.06 14.35 5.50
CA ALA A 78 -4.76 15.19 6.66
C ALA A 78 -3.24 15.36 6.84
N LEU A 79 -2.47 14.27 6.68
CA LEU A 79 -1.00 14.33 6.72
C LEU A 79 -0.44 15.21 5.59
N GLU A 80 -0.96 15.11 4.38
CA GLU A 80 -0.58 15.97 3.25
C GLU A 80 -0.84 17.44 3.55
N ARG A 81 -1.96 17.79 4.17
CA ARG A 81 -2.23 19.17 4.63
C ARG A 81 -1.22 19.63 5.68
N VAL A 82 -0.87 18.78 6.66
CA VAL A 82 0.15 19.12 7.67
C VAL A 82 1.50 19.40 6.99
N VAL A 83 1.90 18.56 6.04
CA VAL A 83 3.12 18.77 5.24
C VAL A 83 3.04 20.06 4.43
N PHE A 84 1.90 20.34 3.79
CA PHE A 84 1.66 21.59 3.07
C PHE A 84 1.79 22.82 3.97
N PHE A 85 1.21 22.82 5.16
CA PHE A 85 1.31 23.96 6.06
C PHE A 85 2.75 24.20 6.55
N LYS A 86 3.52 23.14 6.78
CA LYS A 86 4.92 23.24 7.21
C LYS A 86 5.86 23.63 6.07
N LEU A 87 5.69 23.05 4.88
CA LEU A 87 6.65 23.17 3.77
C LEU A 87 6.19 24.11 2.65
N ARG A 88 4.93 24.54 2.66
CA ARG A 88 4.28 25.36 1.61
C ARG A 88 4.35 24.77 0.20
N ARG A 89 4.58 23.45 0.09
CA ARG A 89 4.56 22.69 -1.18
C ARG A 89 3.19 22.08 -1.39
N ARG A 90 2.48 22.50 -2.45
CA ARG A 90 1.14 22.01 -2.76
C ARG A 90 1.10 20.47 -2.81
N PRO A 91 0.10 19.83 -2.18
CA PRO A 91 -0.18 18.41 -2.36
C PRO A 91 -0.39 18.10 -3.86
N ARG A 92 -0.07 16.86 -4.26
CA ARG A 92 -0.28 16.40 -5.64
C ARG A 92 -1.70 15.90 -5.90
N SER A 93 -2.43 15.63 -4.82
CA SER A 93 -3.81 15.13 -4.70
C SER A 93 -4.80 16.25 -4.48
#